data_AF-A0A833LJP3-F1
#
_entry.id   AF-A0A833LJP3-F1
#
_cell.length_a   1.000
_cell.length_b   1.000
_cell.length_c   1.000
_cell.angle_alpha   90.00
_cell.angle_beta   90.00
_cell.angle_gamma   90.00
#
_symmetry.space_group_name_H-M   'P 1'
#
loop_
_entity.id
_entity.type
_entity.pdbx_description
1 polymer ?
#
loop_
_entity_poly.entity_id
_entity_poly.type
_entity_poly.pdbx_seq_one_letter_code
_entity_poly.pdbx_strand_id
1 'polypeptide(L)'
;MARLEMGGAEMASMMEMQPNADSLFELGIVYATGREVEADLVAAHKWFNLAAVGGNPEAAYHRQQIACEMSDTDIAEAQRAAREWLRKH
;
A
#
# COMPACT_ATOMS: atom_id res chain seq x y z
N MET A 1 8.73 27.80 3.58
CA MET A 1 9.09 26.60 2.80
C MET A 1 9.12 25.41 3.76
N ALA A 2 7.95 24.94 4.20
CA ALA A 2 7.86 23.74 5.03
C ALA A 2 7.79 22.54 4.09
N ARG A 3 8.94 21.88 3.88
CA ARG A 3 8.99 20.56 3.28
C ARG A 3 8.42 19.61 4.34
N LEU A 4 7.10 19.47 4.32
CA LEU A 4 6.39 18.46 5.09
C LEU A 4 6.87 17.12 4.58
N GLU A 5 7.74 16.47 5.34
CA GLU A 5 8.02 15.06 5.23
C GLU A 5 6.76 14.30 5.70
N MET A 6 5.72 14.28 4.87
CA MET A 6 4.57 13.39 5.04
C MET A 6 5.01 11.97 4.68
N GLY A 7 5.85 11.38 5.54
CA GLY A 7 6.13 9.95 5.51
C GLY A 7 4.85 9.19 5.83
N GLY A 8 4.63 8.06 5.14
CA GLY A 8 3.39 7.29 5.02
C GLY A 8 2.60 6.87 6.26
N ALA A 9 2.96 7.35 7.45
CA ALA A 9 2.22 7.21 8.69
C ALA A 9 1.07 8.23 8.84
N GLU A 10 1.17 9.45 8.30
CA GLU A 10 0.09 10.46 8.49
C GLU A 10 -1.15 10.22 7.61
N MET A 11 -0.99 9.63 6.42
CA MET A 11 -2.14 9.28 5.55
C MET A 11 -2.99 8.16 6.16
N ALA A 12 -2.38 7.27 6.95
CA ALA A 12 -3.09 6.21 7.69
C ALA A 12 -4.00 6.79 8.78
N SER A 13 -3.61 7.91 9.39
CA SER A 13 -4.40 8.62 10.39
C SER A 13 -5.61 9.36 9.78
N MET A 14 -5.62 9.60 8.47
CA MET A 14 -6.75 10.23 7.78
C MET A 14 -7.89 9.25 7.44
N MET A 15 -7.64 7.94 7.55
CA MET A 15 -8.61 6.85 7.36
C MET A 15 -9.29 6.40 8.67
N GLU A 16 -9.68 7.34 9.54
CA GLU A 16 -10.57 7.05 10.70
C GLU A 16 -12.03 6.69 10.30
N MET A 17 -12.25 6.30 9.04
CA MET A 17 -13.38 5.48 8.61
C MET A 17 -12.80 4.13 8.19
N GLN A 18 -13.20 3.07 8.90
CA GLN A 18 -12.74 1.67 8.77
C GLN A 18 -12.03 1.37 7.44
N PRO A 19 -10.76 0.90 7.46
CA PRO A 19 -10.02 0.61 6.24
C PRO A 19 -10.76 -0.44 5.40
N ASN A 20 -11.47 0.04 4.38
CA ASN A 20 -12.18 -0.81 3.44
C ASN A 20 -11.23 -1.18 2.28
N ALA A 21 -11.54 -2.27 1.60
CA ALA A 21 -10.68 -2.82 0.56
C ALA A 21 -10.40 -1.80 -0.57
N ASP A 22 -11.38 -0.97 -0.91
CA ASP A 22 -11.24 0.08 -1.94
C ASP A 22 -10.33 1.22 -1.49
N SER A 23 -10.39 1.63 -0.23
CA SER A 23 -9.51 2.68 0.31
C SER A 23 -8.06 2.22 0.36
N LEU A 24 -7.82 0.97 0.76
CA LEU A 24 -6.49 0.37 0.71
C LEU A 24 -6.01 0.21 -0.74
N PHE A 25 -6.91 -0.05 -1.69
CA PHE A 25 -6.57 -0.10 -3.11
C PHE A 25 -6.12 1.27 -3.64
N GLU A 26 -6.88 2.32 -3.38
CA GLU A 26 -6.53 3.70 -3.77
C GLU A 26 -5.17 4.11 -3.18
N LEU A 27 -4.90 3.73 -1.92
CA LEU A 27 -3.61 3.98 -1.30
C LEU A 27 -2.47 3.28 -2.06
N GLY A 28 -2.69 2.03 -2.48
CA GLY A 28 -1.75 1.32 -3.35
C GLY A 28 -1.48 2.06 -4.66
N ILE A 29 -2.51 2.64 -5.29
CA ILE A 29 -2.37 3.44 -6.52
C ILE A 29 -1.57 4.71 -6.28
N VAL A 30 -1.77 5.40 -5.15
CA VAL A 30 -1.01 6.61 -4.80
C VAL A 30 0.49 6.31 -4.70
N TYR A 31 0.87 5.24 -3.99
CA TYR A 31 2.28 4.83 -3.89
C TYR A 31 2.84 4.28 -5.21
N ALA A 32 2.02 3.58 -6.02
CA ALA A 32 2.47 3.06 -7.31
C ALA A 32 2.71 4.16 -8.34
N THR A 33 1.88 5.21 -8.34
CA THR A 33 1.94 6.31 -9.31
C THR A 33 2.83 7.47 -8.87
N GLY A 34 3.15 7.55 -7.58
CA GLY A 34 3.95 8.64 -7.01
C GLY A 34 3.31 10.03 -7.16
N ARG A 35 1.97 10.10 -7.23
CA ARG A 35 1.24 11.37 -7.49
C ARG A 35 1.27 12.33 -6.32
N GLU A 36 1.18 11.82 -5.10
CA GLU A 36 1.11 12.62 -3.87
C GLU A 36 2.32 12.36 -2.96
N VAL A 37 3.02 11.26 -3.18
CA VAL A 37 4.20 10.78 -2.43
C VAL A 37 5.28 10.30 -3.41
N GLU A 38 6.50 10.10 -2.94
CA GLU A 38 7.52 9.42 -3.76
C GLU A 38 7.04 7.99 -4.09
N ALA A 39 7.26 7.56 -5.33
CA ALA A 39 6.81 6.24 -5.78
C ALA A 39 7.52 5.14 -4.99
N ASP A 40 6.75 4.27 -4.37
CA ASP A 40 7.25 3.16 -3.54
C ASP A 40 6.45 1.90 -3.84
N LEU A 41 7.05 1.00 -4.64
CA LEU A 41 6.43 -0.26 -5.03
C LEU A 41 6.27 -1.22 -3.84
N VAL A 42 7.12 -1.13 -2.81
CA VAL A 42 7.01 -1.94 -1.58
C VAL A 42 5.75 -1.52 -0.82
N ALA A 43 5.56 -0.22 -0.63
CA ALA A 43 4.36 0.33 -0.02
C ALA A 43 3.11 0.03 -0.86
N ALA A 44 3.17 0.23 -2.19
CA ALA A 44 2.06 -0.08 -3.09
C ALA A 44 1.65 -1.56 -3.00
N HIS A 45 2.61 -2.47 -3.06
CA HIS A 45 2.36 -3.91 -2.96
C HIS A 45 1.76 -4.30 -1.62
N LYS A 46 2.23 -3.69 -0.52
CA LYS A 46 1.63 -3.89 0.80
C LYS A 46 0.15 -3.53 0.78
N TRP A 47 -0.22 -2.35 0.29
CA TRP A 47 -1.60 -1.87 0.30
C TRP A 47 -2.51 -2.67 -0.63
N PHE A 48 -2.04 -3.01 -1.83
CA PHE A 48 -2.77 -3.91 -2.71
C PHE A 48 -2.96 -5.30 -2.11
N ASN A 49 -1.98 -5.82 -1.39
CA ASN A 49 -2.11 -7.09 -0.70
C ASN A 49 -3.21 -7.05 0.38
N LEU A 50 -3.26 -5.97 1.16
CA LEU A 50 -4.28 -5.77 2.20
C LEU A 50 -5.68 -5.58 1.59
N ALA A 51 -5.78 -4.79 0.53
CA ALA A 51 -7.01 -4.60 -0.23
C ALA A 51 -7.54 -5.91 -0.83
N ALA A 52 -6.66 -6.74 -1.39
CA ALA A 52 -7.02 -8.05 -1.92
C ALA A 52 -7.56 -8.98 -0.82
N VAL A 53 -6.93 -8.99 0.36
CA VAL A 53 -7.43 -9.74 1.53
C VAL A 53 -8.78 -9.20 2.01
N GLY A 54 -9.00 -7.88 1.91
CA GLY A 54 -10.26 -7.21 2.23
C GLY A 54 -11.39 -7.45 1.23
N GLY A 55 -11.13 -8.12 0.09
CA GLY A 55 -12.15 -8.48 -0.90
C GLY A 55 -12.18 -7.64 -2.17
N ASN A 56 -11.17 -6.79 -2.43
CA ASN A 56 -11.05 -6.06 -3.70
C ASN A 56 -10.27 -6.91 -4.73
N PRO A 57 -10.90 -7.41 -5.82
CA PRO A 57 -10.25 -8.26 -6.81
C PRO A 57 -9.26 -7.51 -7.71
N GLU A 58 -9.50 -6.23 -7.99
CA GLU A 58 -8.59 -5.37 -8.78
C GLU A 58 -7.25 -5.22 -8.06
N ALA A 59 -7.26 -5.15 -6.73
CA ALA A 59 -6.05 -5.08 -5.93
C ALA A 59 -5.14 -6.30 -6.13
N ALA A 60 -5.70 -7.50 -6.30
CA ALA A 60 -4.90 -8.70 -6.57
C ALA A 60 -4.19 -8.61 -7.93
N TYR A 61 -4.88 -8.08 -8.94
CA TYR A 61 -4.31 -7.84 -10.27
C TYR A 61 -3.17 -6.81 -10.21
N HIS A 62 -3.41 -5.65 -9.60
CA HIS A 62 -2.39 -4.61 -9.46
C HIS A 62 -1.18 -5.06 -8.62
N ARG A 63 -1.42 -5.81 -7.52
CA ARG A 63 -0.35 -6.43 -6.73
C ARG A 63 0.57 -7.28 -7.60
N GLN A 64 -0.02 -8.11 -8.47
CA GLN A 64 0.74 -9.01 -9.32
C GLN A 64 1.47 -8.28 -10.44
N GLN A 65 0.87 -7.23 -11.01
CA GLN A 65 1.54 -6.41 -12.00
C GLN A 65 2.82 -5.79 -11.46
N ILE A 66 2.75 -5.08 -10.32
CA ILE A 66 3.93 -4.43 -9.76
C ILE A 66 4.95 -5.43 -9.21
N ALA A 67 4.48 -6.61 -8.75
CA ALA A 67 5.39 -7.68 -8.31
C ALA A 67 6.31 -8.18 -9.43
N CYS A 68 5.91 -8.05 -10.71
CA CYS A 68 6.77 -8.39 -11.84
C CYS A 68 7.94 -7.40 -12.02
N GLU A 69 7.85 -6.19 -11.47
CA GLU A 69 8.86 -5.14 -11.56
C GLU A 69 9.73 -5.06 -10.28
N MET A 70 9.33 -5.75 -9.22
CA MET A 70 10.00 -5.78 -7.92
C MET A 70 10.99 -6.93 -7.81
N SER A 71 11.99 -6.78 -6.93
CA SER A 71 12.85 -7.90 -6.56
C SER A 71 12.16 -8.81 -5.52
N ASP A 72 12.60 -10.06 -5.41
CA ASP A 72 12.10 -10.99 -4.39
C ASP A 72 12.25 -10.43 -2.96
N THR A 73 13.31 -9.64 -2.71
CA THR A 73 13.56 -8.98 -1.43
C THR A 73 12.48 -7.93 -1.13
N ASP A 74 12.15 -7.09 -2.11
CA ASP A 74 11.13 -6.05 -1.99
C ASP A 74 9.74 -6.65 -1.76
N ILE A 75 9.44 -7.74 -2.47
CA ILE A 75 8.17 -8.49 -2.30
C ILE A 75 8.09 -9.06 -0.88
N ALA A 76 9.17 -9.66 -0.37
CA ALA A 76 9.21 -10.21 0.97
C ALA A 76 9.02 -9.12 2.04
N GLU A 77 9.59 -7.94 1.83
CA GLU A 77 9.41 -6.79 2.71
C GLU A 77 7.96 -6.29 2.70
N ALA A 78 7.37 -6.09 1.52
CA ALA A 78 5.99 -5.66 1.37
C ALA A 78 5.00 -6.63 2.06
N GLN A 79 5.21 -7.94 1.86
CA GLN A 79 4.40 -8.97 2.51
C GLN A 79 4.57 -8.98 4.04
N ARG A 80 5.80 -8.77 4.54
CA ARG A 80 6.06 -8.68 5.98
C ARG A 80 5.33 -7.48 6.59
N ALA A 81 5.43 -6.32 5.95
CA ALA A 81 4.74 -5.10 6.38
C ALA A 81 3.21 -5.25 6.37
N ALA A 82 2.65 -5.94 5.37
CA ALA A 82 1.22 -6.22 5.31
C ALA A 82 0.77 -7.13 6.46
N ARG A 83 1.52 -8.20 6.75
CA ARG A 83 1.23 -9.11 7.87
C ARG A 83 1.31 -8.41 9.22
N GLU A 84 2.28 -7.51 9.39
CA GLU A 84 2.39 -6.73 10.62
C GLU A 84 1.19 -5.79 10.80
N TRP A 85 0.72 -5.17 9.70
CA TRP A 85 -0.45 -4.31 9.74
C TRP A 85 -1.72 -5.06 10.17
N LEU A 86 -1.97 -6.26 9.59
CA LEU A 86 -3.08 -7.16 9.95
C LEU A 86 -2.99 -7.73 11.38
N ARG A 87 -1.80 -7.71 11.99
CA ARG A 87 -1.64 -8.12 13.38
C ARG A 87 -2.02 -6.99 14.34
N LYS A 88 -1.87 -5.73 13.89
CA LYS A 88 -2.12 -4.53 14.68
C LYS A 88 -3.55 -3.99 14.52
N HIS A 89 -4.25 -4.37 13.45
CA HIS A 89 -5.61 -3.98 13.11
C HIS A 89 -6.45 -5.22 12.84
#